data_AF-A0A820X2J6-F1
#
_entry.id   AF-A0A820X2J6-F1
#
_cell.length_a   1.000
_cell.length_b   1.000
_cell.length_c   1.000
_cell.angle_alpha   90.00
_cell.angle_beta   90.00
_cell.angle_gamma   90.00
#
_symmetry.space_group_name_H-M   'P 1'
#
loop_
_entity.id
_entity.type
_entity.pdbx_description
1 polymer ?
#
loop_
_entity_poly.entity_id
_entity_poly.type
_entity_poly.pdbx_seq_one_letter_code
_entity_poly.pdbx_strand_id
1 'polypeptide(L)'
;MAENYLVIWVDGNIDMANQDCQNTMEQLRAVVNQVKPCETAEQCIQQLMDNQEEISFVISSGALGQHLVPDIHDMAKLNAIFIFCGSKQRHQIWAQNWAKIKGIYTSIQPICDALKMAVKQCNQDHMS
;
A
#
# COMPACT_ATOMS: atom_id res chain seq x y z
N MET A 1 18.04 9.84 -11.23
CA MET A 1 17.90 10.08 -9.77
C MET A 1 17.20 8.87 -9.19
N ALA A 2 17.59 8.36 -8.03
CA ALA A 2 16.83 7.28 -7.41
C ALA A 2 15.47 7.85 -6.99
N GLU A 3 14.38 7.37 -7.58
CA GLU A 3 13.04 7.77 -7.16
C GLU A 3 12.79 7.24 -5.74
N ASN A 4 12.31 8.11 -4.85
CA ASN A 4 11.87 7.72 -3.52
C ASN A 4 10.42 7.25 -3.60
N TYR A 5 10.24 5.95 -3.32
CA TYR A 5 8.93 5.34 -3.19
C TYR A 5 8.57 5.17 -1.72
N LEU A 6 7.39 5.66 -1.39
CA LEU A 6 6.77 5.50 -0.07
C LEU A 6 5.73 4.38 -0.14
N VAL A 7 5.83 3.43 0.79
CA VAL A 7 4.73 2.53 1.11
C VAL A 7 4.10 2.95 2.42
N ILE A 8 2.80 3.17 2.43
CA ILE A 8 2.01 3.34 3.65
C ILE A 8 1.28 2.03 3.93
N TRP A 9 1.61 1.38 5.04
CA TRP A 9 0.96 0.15 5.48
C TRP A 9 -0.10 0.47 6.53
N VAL A 10 -1.37 0.26 6.18
CA VAL A 10 -2.54 0.65 6.97
C VAL A 10 -3.25 -0.59 7.54
N ASP A 11 -3.06 -0.86 8.82
CA ASP A 11 -3.78 -1.90 9.54
C ASP A 11 -3.97 -1.49 11.01
N GLY A 12 -5.21 -1.63 11.51
CA GLY A 12 -5.57 -1.24 12.87
C GLY A 12 -5.05 -2.19 13.94
N ASN A 13 -4.41 -3.30 13.54
CA ASN A 13 -3.78 -4.26 14.44
C ASN A 13 -2.25 -4.28 14.29
N ILE A 14 -1.67 -3.20 13.74
CA ILE A 14 -0.21 -3.08 13.68
C ILE A 14 0.34 -3.08 15.10
N ASP A 15 1.20 -4.05 15.38
CA ASP A 15 1.97 -4.13 16.60
C ASP A 15 3.44 -4.37 16.23
N MET A 16 4.29 -3.36 16.40
CA MET A 16 5.72 -3.47 16.06
C MET A 16 6.52 -4.36 17.03
N ALA A 17 5.93 -4.82 18.14
CA ALA A 17 6.50 -5.87 18.97
C ALA A 17 6.16 -7.28 18.46
N ASN A 18 5.17 -7.40 17.57
CA ASN A 18 4.77 -8.67 16.98
C ASN A 18 5.71 -9.09 15.82
N GLN A 19 6.16 -10.35 15.84
CA GLN A 19 7.11 -10.88 14.86
C GLN A 19 6.56 -10.86 13.43
N ASP A 20 5.26 -11.09 13.21
CA ASP A 20 4.67 -11.09 11.87
C ASP A 20 4.63 -9.67 11.29
N CYS A 21 4.39 -8.66 12.13
CA CYS A 21 4.46 -7.26 11.74
C CYS A 21 5.89 -6.84 11.41
N GLN A 22 6.88 -7.27 12.21
CA GLN A 22 8.30 -7.03 11.94
C GLN A 22 8.72 -7.68 10.61
N ASN A 23 8.38 -8.95 10.40
CA ASN A 23 8.66 -9.68 9.16
C ASN A 23 8.03 -9.01 7.94
N THR A 24 6.81 -8.47 8.10
CA THR A 24 6.11 -7.71 7.05
C THR A 24 6.86 -6.43 6.72
N MET A 25 7.27 -5.66 7.74
CA MET A 25 8.04 -4.44 7.56
C MET A 25 9.39 -4.68 6.88
N GLU A 26 10.12 -5.72 7.27
CA GLU A 26 11.40 -6.10 6.66
C GLU A 26 11.23 -6.44 5.17
N GLN A 27 10.23 -7.24 4.83
CA GLN A 27 9.96 -7.61 3.43
C GLN A 27 9.55 -6.42 2.56
N LEU A 28 8.83 -5.44 3.11
CA LEU A 28 8.47 -4.22 2.39
C LEU A 28 9.69 -3.31 2.19
N ARG A 29 10.52 -3.15 3.22
CA ARG A 29 11.77 -2.35 3.16
C ARG A 29 12.81 -2.95 2.21
N ALA A 30 12.74 -4.25 1.94
CA ALA A 30 13.56 -4.89 0.91
C ALA A 30 13.14 -4.48 -0.52
N VAL A 31 11.98 -3.83 -0.70
CA VAL A 31 11.44 -3.40 -2.00
C VAL A 31 11.50 -1.90 -2.20
N VAL A 32 11.20 -1.11 -1.16
CA VAL A 32 11.12 0.35 -1.22
C VAL A 32 11.96 1.02 -0.15
N ASN A 33 12.32 2.28 -0.40
CA ASN A 33 13.19 3.06 0.48
C ASN A 33 12.49 3.45 1.79
N GLN A 34 11.17 3.66 1.76
CA GLN A 34 10.41 4.11 2.91
C GLN A 34 9.13 3.31 3.10
N VAL A 35 8.91 2.85 4.33
CA VAL A 35 7.67 2.19 4.76
C VAL A 35 7.19 2.87 6.02
N LYS A 36 5.96 3.41 6.01
CA LYS A 36 5.32 4.05 7.14
C LYS A 36 4.09 3.25 7.58
N PRO A 37 4.03 2.75 8.82
CA PRO A 37 2.81 2.16 9.36
C PRO A 37 1.77 3.22 9.72
N CYS A 38 0.49 2.88 9.58
CA CYS A 38 -0.67 3.65 10.01
C CYS A 38 -1.69 2.70 10.63
N GLU A 39 -2.22 3.06 11.79
CA GLU A 39 -3.29 2.30 12.44
C GLU A 39 -4.68 2.77 11.98
N THR A 40 -4.77 4.00 11.46
CA THR A 40 -6.05 4.60 11.03
C THR A 40 -6.02 5.15 9.61
N ALA A 41 -7.23 5.36 9.06
CA ALA A 41 -7.40 5.98 7.75
C ALA A 41 -6.92 7.44 7.73
N GLU A 42 -7.20 8.18 8.80
CA GLU A 42 -6.81 9.58 8.96
C GLU A 42 -5.29 9.74 8.96
N GLN A 43 -4.57 8.85 9.65
CA GLN A 43 -3.11 8.84 9.64
C GLN A 43 -2.56 8.58 8.22
N CYS A 44 -3.18 7.66 7.47
CA CYS A 44 -2.81 7.40 6.08
C CYS A 44 -3.04 8.62 5.18
N ILE A 45 -4.20 9.26 5.28
CA ILE A 45 -4.54 10.45 4.51
C ILE A 45 -3.57 11.58 4.82
N GLN A 46 -3.30 11.84 6.11
CA GLN A 46 -2.34 12.87 6.51
C GLN A 46 -0.95 12.60 5.93
N GLN A 47 -0.46 11.37 5.98
CA GLN A 47 0.84 11.03 5.38
C GLN A 47 0.85 11.20 3.86
N LEU A 48 -0.23 10.87 3.15
CA LEU A 48 -0.34 11.13 1.71
C LEU A 48 -0.36 12.64 1.41
N MET A 49 -0.97 13.44 2.28
CA MET A 49 -1.00 14.89 2.16
C MET A 49 0.38 15.53 2.45
N ASP A 50 1.12 15.03 3.44
CA ASP A 50 2.40 15.61 3.86
C ASP A 50 3.54 15.30 2.87
N ASN A 51 3.49 14.16 2.18
CA ASN A 51 4.57 13.70 1.30
C ASN A 51 4.23 13.94 -0.19
N GLN A 52 3.96 15.19 -0.57
CA GLN A 52 3.54 15.57 -1.94
C GLN A 52 4.56 15.27 -3.04
N GLU A 53 5.84 15.13 -2.69
CA GLU A 53 6.90 14.92 -3.69
C GLU A 53 7.04 13.43 -4.08
N GLU A 54 6.76 12.51 -3.15
CA GLU A 54 7.04 11.07 -3.31
C GLU A 54 5.88 10.30 -3.97
N ILE A 55 6.22 9.36 -4.85
CA ILE A 55 5.25 8.41 -5.39
C ILE A 55 4.89 7.41 -4.30
N SER A 56 3.61 7.32 -3.98
CA SER A 56 3.10 6.54 -2.86
C SER A 56 2.35 5.30 -3.31
N PHE A 57 2.49 4.24 -2.51
CA PHE A 57 1.74 3.00 -2.58
C PHE A 57 1.06 2.77 -1.23
N VAL A 58 -0.17 2.24 -1.24
CA VAL A 58 -0.90 1.92 0.00
C VAL A 58 -1.13 0.42 0.08
N ILE A 59 -0.80 -0.17 1.22
CA ILE A 59 -1.18 -1.55 1.56
C ILE A 59 -2.17 -1.46 2.70
N SER A 60 -3.40 -1.93 2.53
CA SER A 60 -4.43 -1.80 3.56
C SER A 60 -5.09 -3.13 3.90
N SER A 61 -5.51 -3.26 5.16
CA SER A 61 -6.38 -4.37 5.55
C SER A 61 -7.69 -4.37 4.78
N GLY A 62 -8.35 -5.53 4.66
CA GLY A 62 -9.59 -5.62 3.88
C GLY A 62 -10.72 -4.73 4.41
N ALA A 63 -10.88 -4.64 5.73
CA ALA A 63 -11.95 -3.86 6.35
C ALA A 63 -11.64 -2.35 6.37
N LEU A 64 -10.41 -1.96 6.71
CA LEU A 64 -10.00 -0.56 6.68
C LEU A 64 -9.93 -0.04 5.24
N GLY A 65 -9.39 -0.83 4.31
CA GLY A 65 -9.31 -0.48 2.90
C GLY A 65 -10.68 -0.17 2.28
N GLN A 66 -11.74 -0.87 2.70
CA GLN A 66 -13.08 -0.59 2.20
C GLN A 66 -13.57 0.84 2.55
N HIS A 67 -13.12 1.38 3.69
CA HIS A 67 -13.47 2.73 4.14
C HIS A 67 -12.47 3.77 3.63
N LEU A 68 -11.18 3.42 3.57
CA LEU A 68 -10.09 4.33 3.18
C LEU A 68 -10.04 4.60 1.68
N VAL A 69 -10.24 3.58 0.84
CA VAL A 69 -10.04 3.68 -0.62
C VAL A 69 -10.89 4.80 -1.28
N PRO A 70 -12.18 4.97 -0.93
CA PRO A 70 -12.99 6.09 -1.44
C PRO A 70 -12.35 7.47 -1.24
N ASP A 71 -11.57 7.68 -0.18
CA ASP A 71 -11.00 8.99 0.15
C ASP A 71 -9.67 9.26 -0.55
N ILE A 72 -8.95 8.20 -0.96
CA ILE A 72 -7.57 8.32 -1.46
C ILE A 72 -7.43 7.96 -2.95
N HIS A 73 -8.40 7.29 -3.58
CA HIS A 73 -8.23 6.75 -4.93
C HIS A 73 -7.95 7.83 -5.98
N ASP A 74 -8.41 9.06 -5.81
CA ASP A 74 -8.18 10.15 -6.78
C ASP A 74 -6.89 10.93 -6.54
N MET A 75 -6.14 10.64 -5.47
CA MET A 75 -4.87 11.33 -5.20
C MET A 75 -3.83 11.02 -6.27
N ALA A 76 -3.36 12.05 -7.00
CA ALA A 76 -2.47 11.88 -8.14
C ALA A 76 -1.16 11.14 -7.82
N LYS A 77 -0.63 11.34 -6.60
CA LYS A 77 0.62 10.72 -6.13
C LYS A 77 0.46 9.28 -5.64
N LEU A 78 -0.78 8.82 -5.44
CA LEU A 78 -1.08 7.43 -5.12
C LEU A 78 -1.11 6.62 -6.40
N ASN A 79 -0.12 5.76 -6.61
CA ASN A 79 0.00 4.96 -7.83
C ASN A 79 -0.85 3.68 -7.77
N ALA A 80 -0.71 2.92 -6.68
CA ALA A 80 -1.41 1.66 -6.51
C ALA A 80 -1.75 1.36 -5.05
N ILE A 81 -2.81 0.58 -4.88
CA ILE A 81 -3.33 0.08 -3.62
C ILE A 81 -3.31 -1.44 -3.66
N PHE A 82 -2.85 -2.06 -2.59
CA PHE A 82 -2.87 -3.51 -2.39
C PHE A 82 -3.68 -3.83 -1.14
N ILE A 83 -4.60 -4.80 -1.24
CA ILE A 83 -5.37 -5.24 -0.08
C ILE A 83 -4.71 -6.48 0.53
N PHE A 84 -4.33 -6.39 1.81
CA PHE A 84 -3.76 -7.50 2.57
C PHE A 84 -4.79 -7.97 3.60
N CYS A 85 -5.40 -9.14 3.41
CA CYS A 85 -6.45 -9.61 4.30
C CYS A 85 -6.49 -11.14 4.39
N GLY A 86 -7.02 -11.66 5.50
CA GLY A 86 -7.17 -13.11 5.69
C GLY A 86 -8.20 -13.78 4.77
N SER A 87 -9.09 -13.02 4.11
CA SER A 87 -10.14 -13.57 3.25
C SER A 87 -10.38 -12.74 2.00
N LYS A 88 -9.94 -13.22 0.84
CA LYS A 88 -10.08 -12.50 -0.43
C LYS A 88 -11.52 -12.28 -0.88
N GLN A 89 -12.35 -13.32 -0.75
CA GLN A 89 -13.71 -13.35 -1.33
C GLN A 89 -14.59 -12.19 -0.83
N ARG A 90 -14.50 -11.86 0.46
CA ARG A 90 -15.29 -10.79 1.07
C ARG A 90 -14.95 -9.41 0.49
N HIS A 91 -13.69 -9.19 0.14
CA HIS A 91 -13.22 -7.87 -0.28
C HIS A 91 -13.15 -7.71 -1.80
N GLN A 92 -13.27 -8.80 -2.55
CA GLN A 92 -13.18 -8.78 -4.01
C GLN A 92 -14.28 -7.97 -4.68
N ILE A 93 -15.52 -8.02 -4.16
CA ILE A 93 -16.68 -7.35 -4.76
C ILE A 93 -16.49 -5.83 -4.80
N TRP A 94 -16.13 -5.21 -3.67
CA TRP A 94 -15.97 -3.76 -3.63
C TRP A 94 -14.65 -3.30 -4.24
N ALA A 95 -13.58 -4.11 -4.12
CA ALA A 95 -12.26 -3.74 -4.60
C ALA A 95 -12.21 -3.61 -6.13
N GLN A 96 -13.01 -4.40 -6.86
CA GLN A 96 -13.11 -4.34 -8.32
C GLN A 96 -13.61 -2.99 -8.85
N ASN A 97 -14.28 -2.18 -8.01
CA ASN A 97 -14.76 -0.86 -8.40
C ASN A 97 -13.65 0.20 -8.45
N TRP A 98 -12.44 -0.12 -7.99
CA TRP A 98 -11.35 0.85 -7.82
C TRP A 98 -10.14 0.49 -8.69
N ALA A 99 -9.89 1.28 -9.75
CA ALA A 99 -8.83 1.00 -10.73
C ALA A 99 -7.40 1.01 -10.15
N LYS A 100 -7.18 1.71 -9.03
CA LYS A 100 -5.90 1.73 -8.32
C LYS A 100 -5.67 0.50 -7.45
N ILE A 101 -6.68 -0.31 -7.16
CA ILE A 101 -6.47 -1.58 -6.48
C ILE A 101 -5.85 -2.58 -7.46
N LYS A 102 -4.60 -2.97 -7.20
CA LYS A 102 -3.84 -3.89 -8.07
C LYS A 102 -3.86 -5.34 -7.59
N GLY A 103 -4.49 -5.61 -6.45
CA GLY A 103 -4.79 -6.98 -6.05
C GLY A 103 -5.17 -7.13 -4.58
N ILE A 104 -5.65 -8.34 -4.27
CA ILE A 104 -6.01 -8.78 -2.92
C ILE A 104 -5.20 -10.03 -2.58
N TYR A 105 -4.53 -9.98 -1.44
CA TYR A 105 -3.51 -10.93 -1.05
C TYR A 105 -3.75 -11.37 0.40
N THR A 106 -3.37 -12.61 0.67
CA THR A 106 -3.48 -13.26 1.99
C THR A 106 -2.12 -13.49 2.62
N SER A 107 -1.05 -13.04 1.96
CA SER A 107 0.34 -13.20 2.37
C SER A 107 1.15 -12.04 1.82
N ILE A 108 2.16 -11.60 2.57
CA ILE A 108 2.97 -10.44 2.22
C ILE A 108 3.88 -10.66 1.00
N GLN A 109 4.43 -11.86 0.81
CA GLN A 109 5.40 -12.12 -0.27
C GLN A 109 4.84 -11.80 -1.69
N PRO A 110 3.64 -12.26 -2.09
CA PRO A 110 3.01 -11.83 -3.34
C PRO A 110 2.76 -10.32 -3.45
N ILE A 111 2.52 -9.62 -2.33
CA ILE A 111 2.40 -8.16 -2.32
C ILE A 111 3.75 -7.54 -2.65
N CYS A 112 4.84 -8.01 -2.04
CA CYS A 112 6.19 -7.53 -2.34
C CYS A 112 6.54 -7.72 -3.82
N ASP A 113 6.15 -8.84 -4.43
CA ASP A 113 6.42 -9.07 -5.85
C ASP A 113 5.57 -8.16 -6.76
N ALA A 114 4.30 -7.96 -6.43
CA ALA A 114 3.44 -7.00 -7.13
C ALA A 114 3.93 -5.55 -6.97
N LEU A 115 4.40 -5.18 -5.78
CA LEU A 115 4.98 -3.88 -5.47
C LEU A 115 6.26 -3.64 -6.26
N LYS A 116 7.17 -4.63 -6.32
CA LYS A 116 8.38 -4.55 -7.17
C LYS A 116 8.02 -4.29 -8.63
N MET A 117 6.98 -4.94 -9.15
CA MET A 117 6.51 -4.72 -10.52
C MET A 117 5.94 -3.31 -10.71
N ALA A 118 5.12 -2.83 -9.77
CA ALA A 118 4.55 -1.49 -9.82
C ALA A 118 5.64 -0.41 -9.77
N VAL A 119 6.63 -0.55 -8.89
CA VAL A 119 7.81 0.33 -8.82
C VAL A 119 8.58 0.33 -10.15
N LYS A 120 8.80 -0.83 -10.77
CA LYS A 120 9.47 -0.90 -12.09
C LYS A 120 8.68 -0.19 -13.18
N GLN A 121 7.36 -0.34 -13.19
CA GLN A 121 6.49 0.33 -14.16
C GLN A 121 6.54 1.86 -13.98
N CYS A 122 6.47 2.36 -12.74
CA CYS A 122 6.61 3.79 -12.47
C CYS A 122 7.92 4.36 -13.04
N ASN A 123 9.05 3.70 -12.79
CA ASN A 123 10.34 4.15 -13.32
C ASN A 123 10.36 4.20 -14.85
N GLN A 124 9.68 3.27 -15.53
CA GLN A 124 9.62 3.25 -17.00
C GLN A 124 8.75 4.41 -17.52
N ASP A 125 7.60 4.65 -16.89
CA ASP A 125 6.67 5.71 -17.29
C ASP A 125 7.25 7.13 -17.08
N HIS A 126 8.17 7.31 -16.11
CA HIS A 126 8.85 8.59 -15.89
C HIS A 126 10.07 8.81 -16.80
N MET A 127 10.59 7.76 -17.45
CA MET A 127 11.72 7.84 -18.38
C MET A 127 11.29 7.95 -19.85
N SER A 128 10.01 7.78 -20.16
CA SER A 128 9.39 7.92 -21.49
C SER A 128 8.79 9.30 -21.72
#